data_AF-A0A0C2Y8T6-F1
#
_entry.id   AF-A0A0C2Y8T6-F1
#
_cell.length_a   1.000
_cell.length_b   1.000
_cell.length_c   1.000
_cell.angle_alpha   90.00
_cell.angle_beta   90.00
_cell.angle_gamma   90.00
#
_symmetry.space_group_name_H-M   'P 1'
#
loop_
_entity.id
_entity.type
_entity.pdbx_description
1 polymer ?
#
loop_
_entity_poly.entity_id
_entity_poly.type
_entity_poly.pdbx_seq_one_letter_code
_entity_poly.pdbx_strand_id
1 'polypeptide(L)'
;MLKKRLEVLDEFHKDCVSKLPGNALVLSSADLFMQPLVKELIEDTPNDGPEFTLSNLDPVKDSFLEISREWIEEVKSELFAMVKAEVYIPSNGEHEDDIDTHLELATTFFHCSGCSEDSYRGSPGTLFRYKRAIAHACTGEWDPGTELPETETLETLRENLKKLPWNADDRISFNSRAHYTMRDMIALCDLDPDTTTAKEMNALDPIFECLTCNSQSNGRCIMTWECVVQHEQDNGPHGEPMRETNNKCEAKFVLLDEEEANVVRQRMAEELARERASDGYRGLCCPACRLQGNSVNLADESHKCWNMGTINKVIPCIDHRQYPVEYWLWPPRNQVPLDIESTEID
;
A
#
# COMPACT_ATOMS: atom_id res chain seq x y z
N MET A 1 -22.59 -12.76 25.80
CA MET A 1 -21.80 -13.99 25.56
C MET A 1 -20.99 -13.89 24.28
N LEU A 2 -21.61 -13.51 23.15
CA LEU A 2 -20.93 -13.32 21.86
C LEU A 2 -19.65 -12.46 21.95
N LYS A 3 -19.70 -11.32 22.66
CA LYS A 3 -18.52 -10.48 22.96
C LYS A 3 -17.29 -11.29 23.42
N LYS A 4 -17.45 -12.14 24.43
CA LYS A 4 -16.35 -12.95 24.98
C LYS A 4 -15.82 -13.95 23.94
N ARG A 5 -16.70 -14.54 23.12
CA ARG A 5 -16.29 -15.47 22.06
C ARG A 5 -15.47 -14.76 20.97
N LEU A 6 -15.86 -13.53 20.62
CA LEU A 6 -15.11 -12.69 19.68
C LEU A 6 -13.76 -12.22 20.27
N GLU A 7 -13.69 -11.94 21.57
CA GLU A 7 -12.41 -11.68 22.24
C GLU A 7 -11.47 -12.90 22.14
N VAL A 8 -11.98 -14.12 22.35
CA VAL A 8 -11.23 -15.38 22.17
C VAL A 8 -10.80 -15.58 20.71
N LEU A 9 -11.66 -15.23 19.74
CA LEU A 9 -11.31 -15.30 18.31
C LEU A 9 -10.17 -14.34 17.95
N ASP A 10 -10.19 -13.11 18.46
CA ASP A 10 -9.13 -12.13 18.21
C ASP A 10 -7.80 -12.55 18.86
N GLU A 11 -7.85 -13.17 20.05
CA GLU A 11 -6.68 -13.79 20.69
C GLU A 11 -6.12 -14.95 19.86
N PHE A 12 -6.99 -15.86 19.40
CA PHE A 12 -6.62 -16.96 18.51
C PHE A 12 -5.97 -16.45 17.22
N HIS A 13 -6.57 -15.43 16.59
CA HIS A 13 -6.04 -14.81 15.37
C HIS A 13 -4.63 -14.23 15.60
N LYS A 14 -4.44 -13.48 16.69
CA LYS A 14 -3.13 -12.92 17.07
C LYS A 14 -2.08 -14.01 17.29
N ASP A 15 -2.44 -15.12 17.96
CA ASP A 15 -1.53 -16.27 18.15
C ASP A 15 -1.12 -16.90 16.81
N CYS A 16 -2.07 -17.13 15.90
CA CYS A 16 -1.79 -17.69 14.57
C CYS A 16 -0.91 -16.75 13.74
N VAL A 17 -1.29 -15.47 13.65
CA VAL A 17 -0.58 -14.45 12.87
C VAL A 17 0.85 -14.24 13.42
N SER A 18 1.07 -14.29 14.73
CA SER A 18 2.41 -14.14 15.33
C SER A 18 3.45 -15.15 14.82
N LYS A 19 3.00 -16.30 14.29
CA LYS A 19 3.86 -17.39 13.79
C LYS A 19 4.20 -17.27 12.31
N LEU A 20 3.55 -16.36 11.59
CA LEU A 20 3.73 -16.17 10.15
C LEU A 20 4.80 -15.10 9.86
N PRO A 21 5.39 -15.08 8.65
CA PRO A 21 6.27 -14.00 8.22
C PRO A 21 5.61 -12.62 8.40
N GLY A 22 6.39 -11.60 8.78
CA GLY A 22 5.86 -10.27 9.09
C GLY A 22 5.15 -9.56 7.94
N ASN A 23 5.42 -9.95 6.70
CA ASN A 23 4.77 -9.47 5.47
C ASN A 23 3.78 -10.47 4.85
N ALA A 24 3.41 -11.54 5.59
CA ALA A 24 2.40 -12.47 5.12
C ALA A 24 1.04 -11.77 4.98
N LEU A 25 0.38 -11.99 3.84
CA LEU A 25 -1.03 -11.66 3.66
C LEU A 25 -1.84 -12.60 4.55
N VAL A 26 -2.67 -12.03 5.42
CA VAL A 26 -3.51 -12.77 6.36
C VAL A 26 -4.85 -12.06 6.45
N LEU A 27 -5.93 -12.83 6.48
CA LEU A 27 -7.27 -12.31 6.74
C LEU A 27 -7.34 -11.67 8.13
N SER A 28 -8.23 -10.71 8.35
CA SER A 28 -8.43 -10.12 9.69
C SER A 28 -9.22 -11.05 10.61
N SER A 29 -9.34 -10.73 11.89
CA SER A 29 -10.24 -11.47 12.80
C SER A 29 -11.72 -11.29 12.43
N ALA A 30 -12.09 -10.19 11.78
CA ALA A 30 -13.44 -9.99 11.26
C ALA A 30 -13.69 -10.88 10.02
N ASP A 31 -12.74 -10.95 9.08
CA ASP A 31 -12.82 -11.87 7.94
C ASP A 31 -12.85 -13.33 8.37
N LEU A 32 -12.05 -13.69 9.38
CA LEU A 32 -12.03 -15.03 9.95
C LEU A 32 -13.39 -15.39 10.56
N PHE A 33 -14.06 -14.44 11.22
CA PHE A 33 -15.41 -14.65 11.72
C PHE A 33 -16.42 -14.93 10.59
N MET A 34 -16.25 -14.31 9.42
CA MET A 34 -17.14 -14.50 8.27
C MET A 34 -17.06 -15.89 7.65
N GLN A 35 -16.02 -16.66 7.98
CA GLN A 35 -15.85 -18.03 7.49
C GLN A 35 -16.92 -18.96 8.10
N PRO A 36 -17.67 -19.74 7.29
CA PRO A 36 -18.81 -20.52 7.78
C PRO A 36 -18.51 -21.41 8.98
N LEU A 37 -17.37 -22.13 8.95
CA LEU A 37 -16.92 -22.98 10.05
C LEU A 37 -16.71 -22.21 11.36
N VAL A 38 -16.10 -21.02 11.27
CA VAL A 38 -15.80 -20.18 12.44
C VAL A 38 -17.07 -19.57 12.99
N LYS A 39 -17.94 -19.09 12.09
CA LYS A 39 -19.25 -18.53 12.44
C LYS A 39 -20.11 -19.55 13.18
N GLU A 40 -20.22 -20.78 12.65
CA GLU A 40 -20.95 -21.89 13.28
C GLU A 40 -20.41 -22.18 14.70
N LEU A 41 -19.09 -22.31 14.85
CA LEU A 41 -18.47 -22.56 16.17
C LEU A 41 -18.81 -21.46 17.19
N ILE A 42 -18.82 -20.20 16.76
CA ILE A 42 -19.05 -19.06 17.65
C ILE A 42 -20.54 -18.87 17.95
N GLU A 43 -21.42 -19.02 16.97
CA GLU A 43 -22.86 -18.78 17.11
C GLU A 43 -23.60 -19.97 17.74
N ASP A 44 -23.28 -21.20 17.35
CA ASP A 44 -24.04 -22.40 17.75
C ASP A 44 -23.61 -22.98 19.10
N THR A 45 -22.48 -22.54 19.66
CA THR A 45 -22.10 -22.95 21.01
C THR A 45 -23.20 -22.51 22.01
N PRO A 46 -23.78 -23.42 22.82
CA PRO A 46 -24.82 -23.05 23.78
C PRO A 46 -24.32 -22.05 24.83
N ASN A 47 -25.17 -21.08 25.20
CA ASN A 47 -24.82 -20.09 26.24
C ASN A 47 -24.69 -20.71 27.64
N ASP A 48 -25.39 -21.82 27.88
CA ASP A 48 -25.40 -22.53 29.17
C ASP A 48 -24.31 -23.62 29.27
N GLY A 49 -23.47 -23.72 28.26
CA GLY A 49 -22.38 -24.70 28.19
C GLY A 49 -21.12 -24.31 28.97
N PRO A 50 -20.04 -25.11 28.88
CA PRO A 50 -18.73 -24.70 29.35
C PRO A 50 -18.28 -23.39 28.68
N GLU A 51 -17.40 -22.64 29.34
CA GLU A 51 -16.86 -21.40 28.81
C GLU A 51 -16.18 -21.63 27.45
N PHE A 52 -16.43 -20.73 26.50
CA PHE A 52 -15.78 -20.76 25.19
C PHE A 52 -14.33 -20.31 25.34
N THR A 53 -13.39 -21.16 24.94
CA THR A 53 -11.94 -20.97 25.12
C THR A 53 -11.20 -21.25 23.80
N LEU A 54 -9.88 -21.03 23.77
CA LEU A 54 -9.06 -21.27 22.58
C LEU A 54 -9.15 -22.71 22.05
N SER A 55 -9.37 -23.72 22.92
CA SER A 55 -9.51 -25.11 22.46
C SER A 55 -10.77 -25.35 21.62
N ASN A 56 -11.79 -24.48 21.75
CA ASN A 56 -12.96 -24.55 20.87
C ASN A 56 -12.63 -24.18 19.42
N LEU A 57 -11.49 -23.50 19.19
CA LEU A 57 -10.99 -23.10 17.87
C LEU A 57 -9.87 -24.03 17.35
N ASP A 58 -9.56 -25.14 18.04
CA ASP A 58 -8.60 -26.13 17.55
C ASP A 58 -8.89 -26.63 16.12
N PRO A 59 -10.16 -26.88 15.71
CA PRO A 59 -10.46 -27.26 14.33
C PRO A 59 -10.07 -26.19 13.29
N VAL A 60 -10.11 -24.92 13.68
CA VAL A 60 -9.75 -23.78 12.82
C VAL A 60 -8.23 -23.62 12.74
N LYS A 61 -7.52 -23.98 13.81
CA LYS A 61 -6.06 -23.84 13.93
C LYS A 61 -5.32 -24.61 12.85
N ASP A 62 -5.74 -25.85 12.59
CA ASP A 62 -5.09 -26.73 11.63
C ASP A 62 -5.34 -26.28 10.18
N SER A 63 -6.47 -25.61 9.93
CA SER A 63 -6.86 -25.10 8.61
C SER A 63 -6.61 -23.60 8.42
N PHE A 64 -6.06 -22.88 9.41
CA PHE A 64 -5.96 -21.42 9.38
C PHE A 64 -5.23 -20.89 8.14
N LEU A 65 -4.14 -21.56 7.74
CA LEU A 65 -3.38 -21.20 6.54
C LEU A 65 -4.14 -21.47 5.24
N GLU A 66 -4.93 -22.54 5.20
CA GLU A 66 -5.76 -22.87 4.06
C GLU A 66 -6.90 -21.87 3.91
N ILE A 67 -7.61 -21.57 5.01
CA ILE A 67 -8.65 -20.52 5.07
C ILE A 67 -8.08 -19.16 4.63
N SER A 68 -6.89 -18.80 5.11
CA SER A 68 -6.24 -17.53 4.72
C SER A 68 -5.96 -17.47 3.23
N ARG A 69 -5.50 -18.58 2.63
CA ARG A 69 -5.22 -18.67 1.20
C ARG A 69 -6.50 -18.59 0.37
N GLU A 70 -7.56 -19.29 0.77
CA GLU A 70 -8.87 -19.22 0.10
C GLU A 70 -9.42 -17.80 0.12
N TRP A 71 -9.40 -17.15 1.29
CA TRP A 71 -9.79 -15.73 1.41
C TRP A 71 -8.93 -14.80 0.54
N ILE A 72 -7.61 -15.02 0.43
CA ILE A 72 -6.76 -14.22 -0.48
C ILE A 72 -7.22 -14.36 -1.93
N GLU A 73 -7.58 -15.56 -2.39
CA GLU A 73 -8.06 -15.79 -3.75
C GLU A 73 -9.45 -15.17 -3.98
N GLU A 74 -10.32 -15.16 -2.98
CA GLU A 74 -11.60 -14.43 -3.01
C GLU A 74 -11.35 -12.92 -3.18
N VAL A 75 -10.50 -12.32 -2.35
CA VAL A 75 -10.19 -10.89 -2.44
C VAL A 75 -9.51 -10.55 -3.77
N LYS A 76 -8.61 -11.39 -4.29
CA LYS A 76 -8.01 -11.21 -5.63
C LYS A 76 -9.09 -11.20 -6.71
N SER A 77 -10.08 -12.10 -6.62
CA SER A 77 -11.19 -12.16 -7.56
C SER A 77 -12.04 -10.89 -7.52
N GLU A 78 -12.30 -10.34 -6.33
CA GLU A 78 -13.01 -9.06 -6.17
C GLU A 78 -12.21 -7.88 -6.75
N LEU A 79 -10.92 -7.79 -6.43
CA LEU A 79 -10.03 -6.76 -7.00
C LEU A 79 -9.98 -6.84 -8.53
N PHE A 80 -9.92 -8.06 -9.10
CA PHE A 80 -9.96 -8.25 -10.54
C PHE A 80 -11.31 -7.85 -11.16
N ALA A 81 -12.42 -8.11 -10.47
CA ALA A 81 -13.74 -7.65 -10.91
C ALA A 81 -13.81 -6.11 -10.99
N MET A 82 -13.18 -5.39 -10.04
CA MET A 82 -13.06 -3.93 -10.10
C MET A 82 -12.27 -3.45 -11.32
N VAL A 83 -11.16 -4.14 -11.67
CA VAL A 83 -10.38 -3.82 -12.88
C VAL A 83 -11.23 -4.02 -14.13
N LYS A 84 -11.94 -5.15 -14.24
CA LYS A 84 -12.80 -5.48 -15.39
C LYS A 84 -13.98 -4.52 -15.57
N ALA A 85 -14.48 -3.94 -14.50
CA ALA A 85 -15.59 -3.01 -14.55
C ALA A 85 -15.20 -1.68 -15.23
N GLU A 86 -13.95 -1.25 -15.06
CA GLU A 86 -13.46 0.07 -15.49
C GLU A 86 -12.65 0.03 -16.79
N VAL A 87 -11.98 -1.08 -17.07
CA VAL A 87 -11.11 -1.22 -18.24
C VAL A 87 -11.57 -2.37 -19.10
N TYR A 88 -11.70 -2.11 -20.40
CA TYR A 88 -11.91 -3.18 -21.37
C TYR A 88 -10.66 -4.06 -21.42
N ILE A 89 -10.78 -5.28 -20.90
CA ILE A 89 -9.79 -6.32 -21.07
C ILE A 89 -10.19 -7.10 -22.32
N PRO A 90 -9.40 -7.05 -23.42
CA PRO A 90 -9.69 -7.84 -24.60
C PRO A 90 -9.61 -9.31 -24.21
N SER A 91 -10.75 -10.02 -24.24
CA SER A 91 -10.76 -11.47 -24.13
C SER A 91 -10.11 -12.03 -25.39
N ASN A 92 -8.80 -12.26 -25.35
CA ASN A 92 -8.07 -12.92 -26.40
C ASN A 92 -8.53 -14.39 -26.41
N GLY A 93 -9.55 -14.65 -27.23
CA GLY A 93 -10.33 -15.88 -27.21
C GLY A 93 -9.52 -17.15 -26.95
N GLU A 94 -10.07 -17.98 -26.06
CA GLU A 94 -9.61 -19.29 -25.57
C GLU A 94 -8.75 -19.30 -24.30
N HIS A 95 -8.14 -18.18 -23.89
CA HIS A 95 -7.48 -18.12 -22.57
C HIS A 95 -8.42 -17.50 -21.52
N GLU A 96 -8.72 -18.28 -20.49
CA GLU A 96 -9.34 -17.80 -19.26
C GLU A 96 -8.48 -16.64 -18.72
N ASP A 97 -9.11 -15.51 -18.41
CA ASP A 97 -8.39 -14.32 -17.93
C ASP A 97 -7.71 -14.66 -16.60
N ASP A 98 -6.41 -14.89 -16.63
CA ASP A 98 -5.62 -15.22 -15.44
C ASP A 98 -5.58 -14.00 -14.50
N ILE A 99 -6.27 -14.13 -13.37
CA ILE A 99 -6.39 -13.09 -12.34
C ILE A 99 -5.02 -12.58 -11.90
N ASP A 100 -4.07 -13.50 -11.69
CA ASP A 100 -2.73 -13.16 -11.23
C ASP A 100 -1.96 -12.33 -12.26
N THR A 101 -2.05 -12.71 -13.54
CA THR A 101 -1.44 -11.94 -14.62
C THR A 101 -1.95 -10.50 -14.62
N HIS A 102 -3.26 -10.27 -14.54
CA HIS A 102 -3.84 -8.91 -14.56
C HIS A 102 -3.50 -8.08 -13.32
N LEU A 103 -3.52 -8.67 -12.13
CA LEU A 103 -3.18 -7.97 -10.89
C LEU A 103 -1.66 -7.63 -10.79
N GLU A 104 -0.81 -8.41 -11.45
CA GLU A 104 0.64 -8.17 -11.52
C GLU A 104 1.05 -7.19 -12.65
N LEU A 105 0.17 -6.81 -13.58
CA LEU A 105 0.46 -5.81 -14.64
C LEU A 105 0.86 -4.45 -14.05
N ALA A 106 1.95 -3.84 -14.51
CA ALA A 106 2.44 -2.56 -14.01
C ALA A 106 1.41 -1.41 -14.05
N THR A 107 0.34 -1.54 -14.84
CA THR A 107 -0.76 -0.57 -14.95
C THR A 107 -1.90 -0.76 -13.93
N THR A 108 -1.90 -1.84 -13.14
CA THR A 108 -2.97 -2.14 -12.18
C THR A 108 -2.76 -1.46 -10.82
N PHE A 109 -3.44 -0.35 -10.59
CA PHE A 109 -3.42 0.39 -9.32
C PHE A 109 -4.81 0.48 -8.69
N PHE A 110 -4.80 0.47 -7.36
CA PHE A 110 -5.97 0.67 -6.51
C PHE A 110 -5.80 1.93 -5.69
N HIS A 111 -6.93 2.49 -5.27
CA HIS A 111 -7.01 3.67 -4.44
C HIS A 111 -7.84 3.40 -3.19
N CYS A 112 -7.45 3.99 -2.06
CA CYS A 112 -8.24 4.03 -0.83
C CYS A 112 -8.82 5.43 -0.61
N SER A 113 -10.15 5.54 -0.53
CA SER A 113 -10.84 6.80 -0.24
C SER A 113 -10.72 7.25 1.23
N GLY A 114 -10.40 6.33 2.15
CA GLY A 114 -10.23 6.62 3.58
C GLY A 114 -8.85 7.20 3.95
N CYS A 115 -7.86 7.09 3.07
CA CYS A 115 -6.57 7.73 3.27
C CYS A 115 -6.65 9.18 2.78
N SER A 116 -6.54 10.14 3.69
CA SER A 116 -6.49 11.55 3.30
C SER A 116 -5.15 11.90 2.66
N GLU A 117 -5.17 12.73 1.62
CA GLU A 117 -3.95 13.31 1.02
C GLU A 117 -3.17 14.18 2.04
N ASP A 118 -3.88 14.78 3.00
CA ASP A 118 -3.32 15.67 4.04
C ASP A 118 -2.62 14.96 5.20
N SER A 119 -2.65 13.63 5.25
CA SER A 119 -2.04 12.90 6.35
C SER A 119 -0.51 12.95 6.21
N TYR A 120 0.09 13.79 7.07
CA TYR A 120 1.51 14.06 7.28
C TYR A 120 2.49 12.94 6.86
N ARG A 121 3.67 13.37 6.37
CA ARG A 121 4.88 12.55 6.05
C ARG A 121 4.88 11.19 6.76
N GLY A 122 4.54 10.13 6.02
CA GLY A 122 4.48 8.76 6.53
C GLY A 122 3.10 8.11 6.48
N SER A 123 2.07 8.80 5.97
CA SER A 123 0.79 8.15 5.73
C SER A 123 0.87 7.09 4.63
N PRO A 124 0.09 5.99 4.74
CA PRO A 124 -0.11 5.08 3.63
C PRO A 124 -0.57 5.88 2.41
N GLY A 125 0.30 6.03 1.40
CA GLY A 125 -0.08 6.73 0.16
C GLY A 125 -1.39 6.18 -0.39
N THR A 126 -2.24 7.04 -0.94
CA THR A 126 -3.61 6.67 -1.33
C THR A 126 -3.65 5.70 -2.50
N LEU A 127 -2.52 5.50 -3.19
CA LEU A 127 -2.37 4.63 -4.35
C LEU A 127 -1.44 3.46 -4.06
N PHE A 128 -1.83 2.29 -4.55
CA PHE A 128 -1.06 1.08 -4.32
C PHE A 128 -1.42 -0.08 -5.26
N ARG A 129 -0.52 -1.07 -5.26
CA ARG A 129 -0.65 -2.35 -5.95
C ARG A 129 -1.53 -3.33 -5.16
N TYR A 130 -2.01 -4.38 -5.83
CA TYR A 130 -3.02 -5.30 -5.26
C TYR A 130 -2.63 -5.94 -3.92
N LYS A 131 -1.36 -6.35 -3.72
CA LYS A 131 -0.92 -6.95 -2.44
C LYS A 131 -1.12 -6.00 -1.27
N ARG A 132 -0.88 -4.70 -1.48
CA ARG A 132 -1.14 -3.67 -0.47
C ARG A 132 -2.63 -3.40 -0.35
N ALA A 133 -3.41 -3.44 -1.44
CA ALA A 133 -4.88 -3.36 -1.38
C ALA A 133 -5.50 -4.46 -0.48
N ILE A 134 -4.98 -5.69 -0.55
CA ILE A 134 -5.42 -6.80 0.30
C ILE A 134 -5.11 -6.51 1.78
N ALA A 135 -3.92 -5.98 2.07
CA ALA A 135 -3.43 -5.78 3.43
C ALA A 135 -3.67 -4.37 3.99
N HIS A 136 -4.40 -3.51 3.27
CA HIS A 136 -4.52 -2.11 3.60
C HIS A 136 -5.35 -1.92 4.88
N ALA A 137 -4.84 -1.19 5.87
CA ALA A 137 -5.48 -1.08 7.19
C ALA A 137 -6.92 -0.55 7.08
N CYS A 138 -7.18 0.39 6.17
CA CYS A 138 -8.51 0.94 5.98
C CYS A 138 -9.55 -0.06 5.45
N THR A 139 -9.15 -1.23 4.93
CA THR A 139 -10.13 -2.24 4.48
C THR A 139 -10.86 -2.90 5.63
N GLY A 140 -10.28 -2.90 6.83
CA GLY A 140 -10.88 -3.47 8.03
C GLY A 140 -11.26 -2.42 9.08
N GLU A 141 -11.05 -1.14 8.81
CA GLU A 141 -11.40 -0.05 9.72
C GLU A 141 -12.77 0.55 9.36
N TRP A 142 -13.46 1.09 10.35
CA TRP A 142 -14.74 1.76 10.17
C TRP A 142 -14.56 3.28 10.09
N ASP A 143 -15.28 3.94 9.18
CA ASP A 143 -15.34 5.39 9.06
C ASP A 143 -16.62 5.84 9.76
N PRO A 144 -16.53 6.62 10.85
CA PRO A 144 -17.69 7.21 11.48
C PRO A 144 -18.59 8.01 10.52
N GLY A 145 -18.06 8.46 9.38
CA GLY A 145 -18.78 9.21 8.35
C GLY A 145 -19.58 8.36 7.36
N THR A 146 -19.33 7.05 7.26
CA THR A 146 -20.00 6.19 6.27
C THR A 146 -21.17 5.42 6.88
N GLU A 147 -22.32 5.51 6.24
CA GLU A 147 -23.49 4.68 6.55
C GLU A 147 -23.22 3.25 6.05
N LEU A 148 -22.80 2.37 6.95
CA LEU A 148 -22.70 0.95 6.66
C LEU A 148 -24.10 0.35 6.50
N PRO A 149 -24.26 -0.70 5.67
CA PRO A 149 -25.46 -1.54 5.70
C PRO A 149 -25.72 -1.99 7.14
N GLU A 150 -26.86 -1.61 7.70
CA GLU A 150 -27.28 -1.96 9.07
C GLU A 150 -27.59 -3.46 9.17
N THR A 151 -26.52 -4.27 9.17
CA THR A 151 -26.61 -5.70 9.48
C THR A 151 -26.13 -5.92 10.89
N GLU A 152 -26.90 -6.70 11.66
CA GLU A 152 -26.57 -7.07 13.04
C GLU A 152 -25.15 -7.66 13.17
N THR A 153 -24.69 -8.36 12.14
CA THR A 153 -23.33 -8.92 12.08
C THR A 153 -22.24 -7.84 12.03
N LEU A 154 -22.35 -6.84 11.14
CA LEU A 154 -21.33 -5.79 11.03
C LEU A 154 -21.27 -4.92 12.27
N GLU A 155 -22.42 -4.59 12.86
CA GLU A 155 -22.47 -3.86 14.13
C GLU A 155 -21.79 -4.63 15.26
N THR A 156 -22.05 -5.94 15.33
CA THR A 156 -21.41 -6.83 16.31
C THR A 156 -19.89 -6.86 16.15
N LEU A 157 -19.38 -7.01 14.93
CA LEU A 157 -17.94 -7.01 14.65
C LEU A 157 -17.30 -5.66 15.00
N ARG A 158 -17.94 -4.55 14.59
CA ARG A 158 -17.52 -3.19 14.93
C ARG A 158 -17.44 -2.97 16.43
N GLU A 159 -18.44 -3.41 17.18
CA GLU A 159 -18.50 -3.19 18.63
C GLU A 159 -17.45 -4.00 19.38
N ASN A 160 -17.24 -5.26 18.97
CA ASN A 160 -16.46 -6.23 19.75
C ASN A 160 -15.03 -6.41 19.25
N LEU A 161 -14.79 -6.42 17.94
CA LEU A 161 -13.46 -6.58 17.34
C LEU A 161 -12.81 -5.26 16.94
N LYS A 162 -13.58 -4.16 16.85
CA LYS A 162 -13.13 -2.88 16.28
C LYS A 162 -12.58 -3.04 14.86
N LYS A 163 -13.11 -4.03 14.12
CA LYS A 163 -12.74 -4.38 12.76
C LYS A 163 -13.97 -4.73 11.94
N LEU A 164 -13.88 -4.54 10.64
CA LEU A 164 -14.85 -4.96 9.63
C LEU A 164 -14.23 -6.01 8.71
N PRO A 165 -15.06 -6.83 8.04
CA PRO A 165 -14.61 -7.64 6.92
C PRO A 165 -13.97 -6.76 5.83
N TRP A 166 -13.09 -7.37 5.04
CA TRP A 166 -12.32 -6.70 4.01
C TRP A 166 -13.23 -5.90 3.08
N ASN A 167 -12.94 -4.61 2.99
CA ASN A 167 -13.60 -3.65 2.12
C ASN A 167 -15.13 -3.56 2.31
N ALA A 168 -15.66 -3.89 3.49
CA ALA A 168 -17.09 -3.75 3.79
C ALA A 168 -17.63 -2.31 3.70
N ASP A 169 -16.72 -1.33 3.65
CA ASP A 169 -16.99 0.11 3.55
C ASP A 169 -16.65 0.67 2.15
N ASP A 170 -16.44 -0.21 1.15
CA ASP A 170 -16.14 0.13 -0.25
C ASP A 170 -15.03 1.18 -0.45
N ARG A 171 -14.01 1.15 0.41
CA ARG A 171 -12.91 2.13 0.37
C ARG A 171 -11.91 1.87 -0.73
N ILE A 172 -11.69 0.60 -1.04
CA ILE A 172 -10.79 0.16 -2.10
C ILE A 172 -11.54 0.18 -3.41
N SER A 173 -10.98 0.91 -4.36
CA SER A 173 -11.48 0.98 -5.73
C SER A 173 -10.32 0.90 -6.73
N PHE A 174 -10.60 0.45 -7.95
CA PHE A 174 -9.64 0.51 -9.03
C PHE A 174 -9.42 1.96 -9.48
N ASN A 175 -8.16 2.37 -9.69
CA ASN A 175 -7.85 3.72 -10.13
C ASN A 175 -7.58 3.74 -11.64
N SER A 176 -8.62 4.08 -12.42
CA SER A 176 -8.54 4.13 -13.88
C SER A 176 -7.61 5.23 -14.39
N ARG A 177 -7.51 6.37 -13.70
CA ARG A 177 -6.56 7.44 -14.06
C ARG A 177 -5.12 6.92 -13.97
N ALA A 178 -4.78 6.32 -12.83
CA ALA A 178 -3.48 5.72 -12.60
C ALA A 178 -3.11 4.67 -13.65
N HIS A 179 -4.10 3.87 -14.06
CA HIS A 179 -3.93 2.90 -15.12
C HIS A 179 -3.45 3.56 -16.42
N TYR A 180 -4.17 4.56 -16.93
CA TYR A 180 -3.79 5.24 -18.18
C TYR A 180 -2.45 5.96 -18.09
N THR A 181 -2.20 6.67 -16.98
CA THR A 181 -0.90 7.32 -16.74
C THR A 181 0.25 6.33 -16.80
N MET A 182 0.07 5.14 -16.21
CA MET A 182 1.11 4.14 -16.24
C MET A 182 1.29 3.49 -17.61
N ARG A 183 0.23 3.39 -18.42
CA ARG A 183 0.40 2.97 -19.81
C ARG A 183 1.36 3.88 -20.56
N ASP A 184 1.18 5.20 -20.39
CA ASP A 184 2.04 6.20 -21.03
C ASP A 184 3.49 6.10 -20.53
N MET A 185 3.69 5.89 -19.23
CA MET A 185 5.05 5.74 -18.68
C MET A 185 5.75 4.47 -19.11
N ILE A 186 5.03 3.35 -19.21
CA ILE A 186 5.58 2.09 -19.71
C ILE A 186 5.98 2.25 -21.19
N ALA A 187 5.14 2.94 -21.98
CA ALA A 187 5.47 3.25 -23.37
C ALA A 187 6.72 4.15 -23.50
N LEU A 188 6.97 5.08 -22.57
CA LEU A 188 8.23 5.86 -22.53
C LEU A 188 9.47 5.00 -22.27
N CYS A 189 9.31 3.79 -21.73
CA CYS A 189 10.38 2.81 -21.55
C CYS A 189 10.52 1.85 -22.74
N ASP A 190 9.83 2.12 -23.86
CA ASP A 190 9.75 1.24 -25.03
C ASP A 190 9.21 -0.18 -24.71
N LEU A 191 8.33 -0.27 -23.71
CA LEU A 191 7.69 -1.51 -23.27
C LEU A 191 6.20 -1.53 -23.65
N ASP A 192 5.60 -2.73 -23.68
CA ASP A 192 4.17 -2.92 -23.97
C ASP A 192 3.34 -2.82 -22.68
N PRO A 193 2.47 -1.79 -22.52
CA PRO A 193 1.69 -1.60 -21.30
C PRO A 193 0.63 -2.68 -21.03
N ASP A 194 0.28 -3.49 -22.02
CA ASP A 194 -0.73 -4.56 -21.87
C ASP A 194 -0.13 -5.87 -21.32
N THR A 195 1.19 -6.01 -21.33
CA THR A 195 1.89 -7.23 -20.89
C THR A 195 2.96 -6.97 -19.83
N THR A 196 3.45 -5.74 -19.70
CA THR A 196 4.49 -5.39 -18.74
C THR A 196 3.99 -5.50 -17.31
N THR A 197 4.70 -6.29 -16.51
CA THR A 197 4.42 -6.52 -15.09
C THR A 197 5.11 -5.50 -14.19
N ALA A 198 4.58 -5.31 -12.98
CA ALA A 198 5.23 -4.49 -11.96
C ALA A 198 6.62 -5.03 -11.59
N LYS A 199 6.82 -6.36 -11.66
CA LYS A 199 8.12 -6.98 -11.44
C LYS A 199 9.14 -6.56 -12.49
N GLU A 200 8.75 -6.48 -13.76
CA GLU A 200 9.62 -6.01 -14.84
C GLU A 200 9.97 -4.53 -14.68
N MET A 201 8.99 -3.68 -14.37
CA MET A 201 9.24 -2.26 -14.08
C MET A 201 10.14 -2.06 -12.86
N ASN A 202 9.96 -2.85 -11.80
CA ASN A 202 10.84 -2.85 -10.62
C ASN A 202 12.27 -3.32 -10.94
N ALA A 203 12.43 -4.23 -11.90
CA ALA A 203 13.75 -4.69 -12.33
C ALA A 203 14.44 -3.65 -13.23
N LEU A 204 13.68 -2.93 -14.06
CA LEU A 204 14.17 -1.83 -14.88
C LEU A 204 14.51 -0.58 -14.04
N ASP A 205 13.75 -0.35 -12.96
CA ASP A 205 13.86 0.79 -12.05
C ASP A 205 14.00 2.15 -12.78
N PRO A 206 13.08 2.49 -13.71
CA PRO A 206 13.20 3.72 -14.49
C PRO A 206 12.92 4.95 -13.62
N ILE A 207 13.67 6.02 -13.90
CA ILE A 207 13.57 7.31 -13.22
C ILE A 207 13.00 8.33 -14.20
N PHE A 208 11.94 9.01 -13.77
CA PHE A 208 11.22 9.99 -14.56
C PHE A 208 11.42 11.39 -14.03
N GLU A 209 11.47 12.38 -14.92
CA GLU A 209 11.39 13.79 -14.59
C GLU A 209 10.08 14.39 -15.05
N CYS A 210 9.42 15.14 -14.17
CA CYS A 210 8.30 15.99 -14.54
C CYS A 210 8.82 17.36 -15.02
N LEU A 211 8.81 17.58 -16.33
CA LEU A 211 9.26 18.82 -16.96
C LEU A 211 8.42 20.04 -16.54
N THR A 212 7.14 19.81 -16.25
CA THR A 212 6.23 20.88 -15.83
C THR A 212 6.54 21.36 -14.40
N CYS A 213 7.09 20.47 -13.56
CA CYS A 213 7.50 20.80 -12.19
C CYS A 213 8.92 21.35 -12.09
N ASN A 214 9.61 21.63 -13.20
CA ASN A 214 10.92 22.28 -13.18
C ASN A 214 10.81 23.72 -12.64
N SER A 215 11.41 23.97 -11.48
CA SER A 215 11.34 25.26 -10.79
C SER A 215 12.73 25.86 -10.60
N GLN A 216 12.85 27.18 -10.78
CA GLN A 216 14.11 27.89 -10.50
C GLN A 216 14.50 27.85 -9.02
N SER A 217 13.55 27.67 -8.10
CA SER A 217 13.83 27.61 -6.66
C SER A 217 14.13 26.19 -6.16
N ASN A 218 13.43 25.19 -6.71
CA ASN A 218 13.49 23.82 -6.19
C ASN A 218 14.35 22.90 -7.07
N GLY A 219 14.60 23.28 -8.33
CA GLY A 219 15.26 22.41 -9.31
C GLY A 219 14.27 21.56 -10.09
N ARG A 220 14.71 20.36 -10.45
CA ARG A 220 13.97 19.39 -11.28
C ARG A 220 13.26 18.38 -10.38
N CYS A 221 11.98 18.15 -10.63
CA CYS A 221 11.22 17.12 -9.92
C CYS A 221 11.44 15.76 -10.58
N ILE A 222 12.12 14.87 -9.86
CA ILE A 222 12.49 13.52 -10.30
C ILE A 222 11.81 12.49 -9.41
N MET A 223 11.39 11.35 -9.95
CA MET A 223 10.65 10.33 -9.22
C MET A 223 10.85 8.92 -9.80
N THR A 224 10.54 7.91 -9.00
CA THR A 224 10.43 6.52 -9.47
C THR A 224 9.12 6.33 -10.25
N TRP A 225 9.05 5.26 -11.04
CA TRP A 225 7.89 4.94 -11.86
C TRP A 225 6.57 4.82 -11.06
N GLU A 226 6.56 4.19 -9.88
CA GLU A 226 5.36 4.10 -9.05
C GLU A 226 4.92 5.48 -8.51
N CYS A 227 5.87 6.38 -8.29
CA CYS A 227 5.60 7.70 -7.74
C CYS A 227 5.03 8.68 -8.77
N VAL A 228 5.19 8.41 -10.07
CA VAL A 228 4.59 9.22 -11.14
C VAL A 228 3.07 9.34 -10.96
N VAL A 229 2.42 8.23 -10.64
CA VAL A 229 0.96 8.19 -10.46
C VAL A 229 0.54 9.06 -9.28
N GLN A 230 1.21 8.91 -8.14
CA GLN A 230 0.93 9.71 -6.96
C GLN A 230 1.22 11.20 -7.22
N HIS A 231 2.31 11.51 -7.92
CA HIS A 231 2.66 12.88 -8.28
C HIS A 231 1.57 13.54 -9.14
N GLU A 232 1.03 12.82 -10.12
CA GLU A 232 -0.03 13.32 -10.99
C GLU A 232 -1.39 13.48 -10.28
N GLN A 233 -1.60 12.76 -9.17
CA GLN A 233 -2.79 12.87 -8.33
C GLN A 233 -2.64 13.98 -7.27
N ASP A 234 -1.57 13.94 -6.47
CA ASP A 234 -1.38 14.78 -5.28
C ASP A 234 -0.63 16.10 -5.58
N ASN A 235 0.45 16.02 -6.36
CA ASN A 235 1.52 17.02 -6.33
C ASN A 235 1.58 17.84 -7.61
N GLY A 236 0.54 18.64 -7.77
CA GLY A 236 0.59 19.70 -8.74
C GLY A 236 1.05 21.06 -8.18
N PRO A 237 2.13 21.66 -8.72
CA PRO A 237 1.97 22.99 -9.35
C PRO A 237 0.90 22.94 -10.47
N HIS A 238 0.52 21.74 -10.93
CA HIS A 238 -0.74 21.37 -11.60
C HIS A 238 -2.02 21.58 -10.75
N GLY A 239 -1.85 21.80 -9.45
CA GLY A 239 -2.88 21.71 -8.42
C GLY A 239 -2.71 22.80 -7.35
N GLU A 240 -2.10 23.95 -7.67
CA GLU A 240 -2.59 25.16 -7.00
C GLU A 240 -4.10 25.12 -7.20
N PRO A 241 -4.91 25.12 -6.12
CA PRO A 241 -6.36 25.08 -6.24
C PRO A 241 -6.71 26.25 -7.13
N MET A 242 -7.07 25.92 -8.37
CA MET A 242 -7.31 26.91 -9.39
C MET A 242 -8.30 27.89 -8.81
N ARG A 243 -7.82 29.10 -8.57
CA ARG A 243 -8.66 30.27 -8.64
C ARG A 243 -9.16 30.33 -10.09
N GLU A 244 -10.19 29.55 -10.40
CA GLU A 244 -11.08 29.60 -11.58
C GLU A 244 -10.44 29.64 -12.99
N THR A 245 -9.14 29.43 -13.16
CA THR A 245 -8.52 29.43 -14.49
C THR A 245 -8.65 28.04 -15.10
N ASN A 246 -9.49 27.85 -16.11
CA ASN A 246 -9.75 26.57 -16.81
C ASN A 246 -8.53 25.90 -17.52
N ASN A 247 -7.29 26.19 -17.16
CA ASN A 247 -6.08 25.70 -17.84
C ASN A 247 -5.38 24.58 -17.06
N LYS A 248 -5.91 23.35 -17.15
CA LYS A 248 -5.27 22.18 -16.54
C LYS A 248 -3.90 21.99 -17.20
N CYS A 249 -2.83 22.19 -16.43
CA CYS A 249 -1.48 21.99 -16.95
C CYS A 249 -1.20 20.49 -17.00
N GLU A 250 -1.14 19.91 -18.19
CA GLU A 250 -0.81 18.51 -18.39
C GLU A 250 0.63 18.22 -17.92
N ALA A 251 0.80 17.20 -17.09
CA ALA A 251 2.11 16.75 -16.66
C ALA A 251 2.87 16.17 -17.84
N LYS A 252 4.12 16.61 -18.01
CA LYS A 252 5.00 16.13 -19.08
C LYS A 252 6.17 15.39 -18.46
N PHE A 253 6.21 14.09 -18.68
CA PHE A 253 7.27 13.24 -18.17
C PHE A 253 8.30 12.92 -19.25
N VAL A 254 9.55 12.83 -18.83
CA VAL A 254 10.64 12.28 -19.65
C VAL A 254 11.40 11.24 -18.85
N LEU A 255 11.84 10.19 -19.53
CA LEU A 255 12.76 9.20 -18.97
C LEU A 255 14.15 9.81 -18.86
N LEU A 256 14.78 9.69 -17.69
CA LEU A 256 16.18 10.10 -17.51
C LEU A 256 17.10 9.12 -18.22
N ASP A 257 18.22 9.62 -18.74
CA ASP A 257 19.29 8.74 -19.19
C ASP A 257 19.89 7.98 -17.99
N GLU A 258 20.48 6.81 -18.28
CA GLU A 258 20.93 5.89 -17.24
C GLU A 258 22.09 6.44 -16.40
N GLU A 259 22.94 7.32 -16.94
CA GLU A 259 24.02 7.93 -16.17
C GLU A 259 23.45 8.88 -15.11
N GLU A 260 22.53 9.75 -15.50
CA GLU A 260 21.87 10.67 -14.58
C GLU A 260 20.93 9.94 -13.60
N ALA A 261 20.17 8.95 -14.08
CA ALA A 261 19.30 8.12 -13.25
C ALA A 261 20.08 7.43 -12.11
N ASN A 262 21.30 6.93 -12.38
CA ASN A 262 22.13 6.31 -11.35
C ASN A 262 22.57 7.29 -10.25
N VAL A 263 22.87 8.54 -10.60
CA VAL A 263 23.17 9.58 -9.60
C VAL A 263 21.93 9.87 -8.76
N VAL A 264 20.76 10.00 -9.39
CA VAL A 264 19.50 10.25 -8.69
C VAL A 264 19.14 9.10 -7.76
N ARG A 265 19.21 7.83 -8.22
CA ARG A 265 18.89 6.65 -7.41
C ARG A 265 19.69 6.61 -6.12
N GLN A 266 20.99 6.94 -6.17
CA GLN A 266 21.83 6.99 -4.96
C GLN A 266 21.33 8.03 -3.95
N ARG A 267 20.96 9.22 -4.43
CA ARG A 267 20.45 10.30 -3.57
C ARG A 267 19.05 10.00 -3.04
N MET A 268 18.18 9.39 -3.84
CA MET A 268 16.86 8.90 -3.41
C MET A 268 16.99 7.83 -2.33
N ALA A 269 17.95 6.90 -2.48
CA ALA A 269 18.21 5.87 -1.49
C ALA A 269 18.70 6.47 -0.16
N GLU A 270 19.57 7.49 -0.21
CA GLU A 270 20.01 8.22 0.98
C GLU A 270 18.83 8.93 1.69
N GLU A 271 18.01 9.65 0.93
CA GLU A 271 16.85 10.37 1.48
C GLU A 271 15.84 9.41 2.11
N LEU A 272 15.54 8.29 1.44
CA LEU A 272 14.69 7.24 1.98
C LEU A 272 15.27 6.62 3.26
N ALA A 273 16.60 6.44 3.34
CA ALA A 273 17.24 5.96 4.55
C ALA A 273 17.10 6.96 5.71
N ARG A 274 17.24 8.27 5.44
CA ARG A 274 17.01 9.34 6.44
C ARG A 274 15.55 9.39 6.89
N GLU A 275 14.61 9.30 5.96
CA GLU A 275 13.18 9.24 6.26
C GLU A 275 12.87 8.04 7.16
N ARG A 276 13.35 6.85 6.78
CA ARG A 276 13.22 5.62 7.57
C ARG A 276 13.91 5.69 8.91
N ALA A 277 14.87 6.58 9.14
CA ALA A 277 15.52 6.80 10.43
C ALA A 277 14.77 7.81 11.31
N SER A 278 13.85 8.60 10.75
CA SER A 278 13.15 9.65 11.48
C SER A 278 12.22 9.11 12.57
N ASP A 279 12.07 9.85 13.67
CA ASP A 279 11.26 9.47 14.84
C ASP A 279 9.78 9.24 14.52
N GLY A 280 9.26 9.85 13.46
CA GLY A 280 7.87 9.72 13.01
C GLY A 280 7.61 8.51 12.11
N TYR A 281 8.64 7.91 11.52
CA TYR A 281 8.45 6.84 10.55
C TYR A 281 7.96 5.53 11.21
N ARG A 282 6.95 4.88 10.62
CA ARG A 282 6.38 3.62 11.12
C ARG A 282 6.26 2.53 10.05
N GLY A 283 6.87 2.75 8.88
CA GLY A 283 6.76 1.87 7.72
C GLY A 283 7.65 0.64 7.71
N LEU A 284 8.42 0.40 8.77
CA LEU A 284 9.19 -0.84 8.94
C LEU A 284 8.56 -1.68 10.04
N CYS A 285 8.72 -2.99 9.97
CA CYS A 285 8.37 -3.90 11.05
C CYS A 285 9.48 -4.93 11.31
N CYS A 286 9.54 -5.37 12.57
CA CYS A 286 10.35 -6.51 12.95
C CYS A 286 9.69 -7.81 12.45
N PRO A 287 10.38 -8.67 11.67
CA PRO A 287 9.80 -9.90 11.15
C PRO A 287 9.47 -10.92 12.24
N ALA A 288 10.06 -10.80 13.44
CA ALA A 288 9.86 -11.74 14.55
C ALA A 288 8.72 -11.33 15.48
N CYS A 289 8.66 -10.07 15.93
CA CYS A 289 7.62 -9.61 16.85
C CYS A 289 6.57 -8.69 16.21
N ARG A 290 6.72 -8.34 14.93
CA ARG A 290 5.81 -7.47 14.17
C ARG A 290 5.68 -6.05 14.71
N LEU A 291 6.52 -5.65 15.67
CA LEU A 291 6.57 -4.27 16.13
C LEU A 291 6.91 -3.37 14.96
N GLN A 292 6.04 -2.39 14.70
CA GLN A 292 6.25 -1.36 13.68
C GLN A 292 7.10 -0.22 14.25
N GLY A 293 7.92 0.40 13.40
CA GLY A 293 8.83 1.46 13.82
C GLY A 293 9.65 2.05 12.69
N ASN A 294 10.61 2.86 13.08
CA ASN A 294 11.66 3.36 12.21
C ASN A 294 12.90 2.43 12.29
N SER A 295 13.86 2.65 11.41
CA SER A 295 15.07 1.84 11.32
C SER A 295 15.94 1.93 12.57
N VAL A 296 15.96 3.07 13.26
CA VAL A 296 16.76 3.29 14.47
C VAL A 296 16.20 2.49 15.65
N ASN A 297 14.91 2.65 15.95
CA ASN A 297 14.23 2.02 17.07
C ASN A 297 14.16 0.49 16.91
N LEU A 298 14.00 -0.01 15.69
CA LEU A 298 13.98 -1.45 15.42
C LEU A 298 15.38 -2.08 15.45
N ALA A 299 16.43 -1.26 15.28
CA ALA A 299 17.83 -1.67 15.41
C ALA A 299 18.41 -1.37 16.82
N ASP A 300 17.60 -0.92 17.77
CA ASP A 300 18.05 -0.68 19.14
C ASP A 300 18.29 -2.01 19.86
N GLU A 301 19.39 -2.13 20.62
CA GLU A 301 19.73 -3.33 21.40
C GLU A 301 18.67 -3.68 22.47
N SER A 302 17.90 -2.68 22.91
CA SER A 302 16.77 -2.85 23.81
C SER A 302 15.54 -3.48 23.15
N HIS A 303 15.51 -3.57 21.80
CA HIS A 303 14.44 -4.26 21.09
C HIS A 303 14.44 -5.75 21.46
N LYS A 304 13.30 -6.26 21.92
CA LYS A 304 13.14 -7.64 22.45
C LYS A 304 13.69 -8.74 21.52
N CYS A 305 13.70 -8.52 20.21
CA CYS A 305 14.17 -9.48 19.22
C CYS A 305 15.65 -9.34 18.83
N TRP A 306 16.40 -8.40 19.44
CA TRP A 306 17.82 -8.19 19.15
C TRP A 306 18.63 -9.50 19.29
N ASN A 307 18.47 -10.27 20.36
CA ASN A 307 19.30 -11.46 20.57
C ASN A 307 18.95 -12.68 19.69
N MET A 308 17.99 -12.60 18.77
CA MET A 308 17.53 -13.75 17.97
C MET A 308 18.35 -14.01 16.69
N GLY A 309 19.44 -13.27 16.44
CA GLY A 309 20.28 -13.46 15.25
C GLY A 309 19.64 -12.98 13.94
N THR A 310 18.40 -12.47 13.99
CA THR A 310 17.69 -11.80 12.88
C THR A 310 18.03 -10.30 12.78
N ILE A 311 19.10 -9.87 13.44
CA ILE A 311 19.42 -8.52 13.92
C ILE A 311 19.37 -7.41 12.86
N ASN A 312 19.53 -7.75 11.57
CA ASN A 312 19.59 -6.75 10.49
C ASN A 312 18.44 -6.85 9.49
N LYS A 313 17.42 -7.67 9.77
CA LYS A 313 16.30 -7.86 8.85
C LYS A 313 15.08 -7.09 9.35
N VAL A 314 15.15 -5.76 9.35
CA VAL A 314 13.92 -4.97 9.31
C VAL A 314 13.32 -5.16 7.93
N ILE A 315 12.02 -5.45 7.87
CA ILE A 315 11.31 -5.55 6.61
C ILE A 315 10.32 -4.40 6.53
N PRO A 316 9.98 -3.94 5.34
CA PRO A 316 8.93 -2.96 5.25
C PRO A 316 7.54 -3.54 5.54
N CYS A 317 6.69 -2.72 6.14
CA CYS A 317 5.28 -3.03 6.31
C CYS A 317 4.62 -3.11 4.93
N ILE A 318 3.83 -4.16 4.71
CA ILE A 318 3.13 -4.36 3.43
C ILE A 318 2.18 -3.20 3.10
N ASP A 319 1.59 -2.59 4.13
CA ASP A 319 0.68 -1.46 3.98
C ASP A 319 1.37 -0.08 4.05
N HIS A 320 2.69 -0.06 4.11
CA HIS A 320 3.41 1.20 4.07
C HIS A 320 4.03 1.43 2.71
N ARG A 321 4.09 2.70 2.34
CA ARG A 321 4.83 3.18 1.19
C ARG A 321 6.31 2.79 1.27
N GLN A 322 6.85 2.33 0.14
CA GLN A 322 8.22 1.80 0.05
C GLN A 322 9.26 2.68 -0.65
N TYR A 323 8.80 3.66 -1.40
CA TYR A 323 9.65 4.52 -2.23
C TYR A 323 9.43 5.98 -1.86
N PRO A 324 10.45 6.85 -1.93
CA PRO A 324 10.27 8.29 -1.66
C PRO A 324 9.37 8.92 -2.73
N VAL A 325 8.60 9.95 -2.38
CA VAL A 325 7.63 10.59 -3.29
C VAL A 325 8.30 11.25 -4.46
N GLU A 326 9.17 12.18 -4.17
CA GLU A 326 9.79 13.05 -5.15
C GLU A 326 11.18 13.39 -4.65
N TYR A 327 12.09 13.55 -5.59
CA TYR A 327 13.43 14.02 -5.35
C TYR A 327 13.69 15.24 -6.21
N TRP A 328 14.14 16.31 -5.56
CA TRP A 328 14.40 17.59 -6.22
C TRP A 328 15.88 17.71 -6.57
N LEU A 329 16.21 17.53 -7.85
CA LEU A 329 17.58 17.57 -8.37
C LEU A 329 17.96 18.99 -8.82
N TRP A 330 19.07 19.50 -8.30
CA TRP A 330 19.66 20.78 -8.74
C TRP A 330 20.81 20.55 -9.74
N PRO A 331 20.97 21.39 -10.79
CA PRO A 331 20.21 22.61 -11.09
C PRO A 331 18.92 22.38 -11.91
N PRO A 332 17.97 23.35 -11.91
CA PRO A 332 16.86 23.38 -12.85
C PRO A 332 17.30 23.38 -14.30
N ARG A 333 16.44 22.90 -15.20
CA ARG A 333 16.66 22.98 -16.65
C ARG A 333 16.71 24.44 -17.10
N ASN A 334 17.53 24.69 -18.14
CA ASN A 334 17.65 25.97 -18.83
C ASN A 334 18.00 27.16 -17.91
N GLN A 335 18.87 26.95 -16.91
CA GLN A 335 19.41 28.08 -16.16
C GLN A 335 20.12 29.04 -17.12
N VAL A 336 19.64 30.28 -17.15
CA VAL A 336 20.47 31.41 -17.57
C VAL A 336 21.53 31.55 -16.48
N PRO A 337 22.83 31.51 -16.81
CA PRO A 337 23.88 31.69 -15.81
C PRO A 337 23.61 32.96 -15.02
N LEU A 338 23.43 32.82 -13.70
CA LEU A 338 23.38 33.95 -12.79
C LEU A 338 24.82 34.29 -12.43
N ASP A 339 25.30 35.44 -12.89
CA ASP A 339 26.55 36.02 -12.42
C ASP A 339 26.35 36.48 -10.97
N ILE A 340 26.63 35.59 -10.03
CA ILE A 340 26.68 35.95 -8.60
C ILE A 340 28.04 36.60 -8.38
N GLU A 341 28.07 37.91 -8.18
CA GLU A 341 29.28 38.61 -7.73
C GLU A 341 29.73 37.98 -6.41
N SER A 342 30.88 37.29 -6.43
CA SER A 342 31.50 36.77 -5.24
C SER A 342 31.94 37.95 -4.38
N THR A 343 31.18 38.26 -3.33
CA THR A 343 31.66 39.14 -2.27
C THR A 343 32.82 38.43 -1.59
N GLU A 344 34.04 38.87 -1.89
CA GLU A 344 35.23 38.51 -1.12
C GLU A 344 34.95 38.93 0.34
N ILE A 345 34.83 37.95 1.23
CA ILE A 345 34.73 38.19 2.67
C ILE A 345 36.17 38.41 3.15
N ASP A 346 36.55 39.68 3.34
CA ASP A 346 37.82 40.12 3.93
C ASP A 346 38.03 39.62 5.37
#